data_AF-A0A2C9CHY2-F1
#
_entry.id   AF-A0A2C9CHY2-F1
#
_cell.length_a   1.000
_cell.length_b   1.000
_cell.length_c   1.000
_cell.angle_alpha   90.00
_cell.angle_beta   90.00
_cell.angle_gamma   90.00
#
_symmetry.space_group_name_H-M   'P 1'
#
loop_
_entity.id
_entity.type
_entity.pdbx_description
1 polymer ?
#
loop_
_entity_poly.entity_id
_entity_poly.type
_entity_poly.pdbx_seq_one_letter_code
_entity_poly.pdbx_strand_id
1 'polypeptide(L)'
;MAFYDTIPHKLIMDSLREKIADGWVLNSIENMLKAGVMEDGIVHETNKGTPQGGVISPLLANLIGNIIDKELEKAGYKFVRYADDFVVMTKTKDELPAALSYVKEIIAGKLGMKLSEDKTKLTNFKRGFRFLGYDFKGKYKGISTKSLNKLKSLS
;
A
#
# COMPACT_ATOMS: atom_id res chain seq x y z
N MET A 1 8.17 -8.84 3.33
CA MET A 1 8.59 -7.48 2.97
C MET A 1 7.38 -6.57 2.98
N ALA A 2 7.47 -5.42 3.65
CA ALA A 2 6.39 -4.46 3.71
C ALA A 2 6.33 -3.68 2.38
N PHE A 3 5.16 -3.13 2.04
CA PHE A 3 4.97 -2.33 0.82
C PHE A 3 6.06 -1.24 0.67
N TYR A 4 6.40 -0.59 1.78
CA TYR A 4 7.38 0.49 1.91
C TYR A 4 8.82 0.09 1.54
N ASP A 5 9.19 -1.18 1.65
CA ASP A 5 10.58 -1.64 1.44
C ASP A 5 10.90 -1.86 -0.03
N THR A 6 9.88 -1.84 -0.89
CA THR A 6 9.98 -2.28 -2.28
C THR A 6 9.69 -1.17 -3.30
N ILE A 7 9.34 0.04 -2.84
CA ILE A 7 9.05 1.19 -3.70
C ILE A 7 10.36 1.71 -4.34
N PRO A 8 10.42 1.90 -5.67
CA PRO A 8 11.58 2.51 -6.31
C PRO A 8 11.76 3.98 -5.91
N HIS A 9 12.95 4.39 -5.46
CA HIS A 9 13.23 5.80 -5.11
C HIS A 9 12.96 6.76 -6.25
N LYS A 10 13.29 6.36 -7.49
CA LYS A 10 13.02 7.16 -8.69
C LYS A 10 11.55 7.53 -8.80
N LEU A 11 10.65 6.58 -8.57
CA LEU A 11 9.20 6.81 -8.64
C LEU A 11 8.74 7.83 -7.60
N ILE A 12 9.29 7.76 -6.38
CA ILE A 12 9.03 8.73 -5.31
C ILE A 12 9.50 10.12 -5.73
N MET A 13 10.75 10.23 -6.18
CA MET A 13 11.34 11.51 -6.56
C MET A 13 10.65 12.14 -7.77
N ASP A 14 10.28 11.35 -8.78
CA ASP A 14 9.54 11.84 -9.94
C ASP A 14 8.14 12.33 -9.53
N SER A 15 7.45 11.59 -8.64
CA SER A 15 6.14 12.02 -8.11
C SER A 15 6.21 13.28 -7.27
N LEU A 16 7.30 13.50 -6.52
CA LEU A 16 7.52 14.71 -5.74
C LEU A 16 7.82 15.91 -6.64
N ARG A 17 8.64 15.73 -7.69
CA ARG A 17 8.98 16.79 -8.66
C ARG A 17 7.76 17.32 -9.41
N GLU A 18 6.72 16.51 -9.59
CA GLU A 18 5.43 16.98 -10.15
C GLU A 18 4.70 17.97 -9.22
N LYS A 19 5.03 18.00 -7.93
CA LYS A 19 4.31 18.78 -6.90
C LYS A 19 5.16 19.84 -6.22
N ILE A 20 6.47 19.68 -6.19
CA ILE A 20 7.41 20.50 -5.44
C ILE A 20 8.51 20.96 -6.39
N ALA A 21 8.69 22.28 -6.50
CA ALA A 21 9.77 22.89 -7.28
C ALA A 21 11.02 23.22 -6.43
N ASP A 22 10.90 23.17 -5.10
CA ASP A 22 12.00 23.51 -4.18
C ASP A 22 13.10 22.44 -4.21
N GLY A 23 14.26 22.80 -4.76
CA GLY A 23 15.40 21.92 -4.87
C GLY A 23 16.03 21.50 -3.54
N TRP A 24 15.96 22.35 -2.50
CA TRP A 24 16.50 22.04 -1.18
C TRP A 24 15.65 20.99 -0.47
N VAL A 25 14.32 21.11 -0.57
CA VAL A 25 13.38 20.10 -0.05
C VAL A 25 13.57 18.77 -0.77
N LEU A 26 13.62 18.80 -2.11
CA LEU A 26 13.82 17.59 -2.91
C LEU A 26 15.14 16.90 -2.58
N ASN A 27 16.23 17.65 -2.45
CA ASN A 27 17.54 17.11 -2.10
C ASN A 27 17.55 16.52 -0.68
N SER A 28 16.87 17.18 0.27
CA SER A 28 16.72 16.65 1.64
C SER A 28 16.00 15.30 1.65
N ILE A 29 14.89 15.18 0.92
CA ILE A 29 14.14 13.92 0.81
C ILE A 29 14.97 12.84 0.12
N GLU A 30 15.68 13.19 -0.96
CA GLU A 30 16.55 12.26 -1.69
C GLU A 30 17.67 11.72 -0.79
N ASN A 31 18.30 12.59 0.00
CA ASN A 31 19.33 12.18 0.96
C ASN A 31 18.74 11.30 2.07
N MET A 32 17.53 11.59 2.56
CA MET A 32 16.86 10.71 3.52
C MET A 32 16.60 9.33 2.91
N LEU A 33 16.15 9.25 1.66
CA LEU A 33 15.93 7.96 0.98
C LEU A 33 17.23 7.16 0.82
N LYS A 34 18.33 7.83 0.44
CA LYS A 34 19.66 7.22 0.24
C LYS A 34 20.37 6.81 1.53
N ALA A 35 20.12 7.52 2.63
CA ALA A 35 20.72 7.22 3.94
C ALA A 35 20.39 5.82 4.46
N GLY A 36 19.39 5.16 3.87
CA GLY A 36 19.15 3.73 3.98
C GLY A 36 18.45 3.28 5.26
N VAL A 37 18.14 2.00 5.32
CA VAL A 37 17.57 1.30 6.47
C VAL A 37 18.74 0.70 7.26
N MET A 38 18.87 1.05 8.54
CA MET A 38 19.84 0.42 9.44
C MET A 38 19.22 -0.86 9.99
N GLU A 39 19.57 -2.01 9.43
CA GLU A 39 19.29 -3.34 10.00
C GLU A 39 20.56 -3.89 10.63
N ASP A 40 20.47 -4.33 11.90
CA ASP A 40 21.54 -5.02 12.64
C ASP A 40 22.92 -4.34 12.65
N GLY A 41 22.96 -3.00 12.63
CA GLY A 41 24.21 -2.22 12.75
C GLY A 41 25.04 -2.10 11.47
N ILE A 42 24.51 -2.58 10.33
CA ILE A 42 25.16 -2.47 9.01
C ILE A 42 24.38 -1.49 8.14
N VAL A 43 25.07 -0.47 7.62
CA VAL A 43 24.49 0.49 6.67
C VAL A 43 24.49 -0.16 5.29
N HIS A 44 23.31 -0.47 4.76
CA HIS A 44 23.14 -0.94 3.40
C HIS A 44 22.69 0.20 2.49
N GLU A 45 23.48 0.52 1.46
CA GLU A 45 23.02 1.35 0.34
C GLU A 45 21.77 0.70 -0.27
N THR A 46 20.62 1.33 -0.09
CA THR A 46 19.34 0.77 -0.51
C THR A 46 18.89 1.47 -1.79
N ASN A 47 18.88 0.73 -2.89
CA ASN A 47 18.36 1.21 -4.19
C ASN A 47 16.82 1.17 -4.28
N LYS A 48 16.13 0.69 -3.23
CA LYS A 48 14.67 0.55 -3.11
C LYS A 48 14.25 0.72 -1.65
N GLY A 49 13.01 1.14 -1.45
CA GLY A 49 12.37 1.27 -0.14
C GLY A 49 12.54 2.65 0.49
N THR A 50 11.89 2.91 1.62
CA THR A 50 12.13 4.13 2.43
C THR A 50 12.74 3.74 3.77
N PRO A 51 13.59 4.54 4.42
CA PRO A 51 14.09 4.25 5.76
C PRO A 51 12.93 3.90 6.70
N GLN A 52 12.87 2.65 7.18
CA GLN A 52 11.88 2.27 8.19
C GLN A 52 12.27 2.96 9.51
N GLY A 53 11.49 3.96 9.92
CA GLY A 53 11.76 4.79 11.10
C GLY A 53 11.83 6.29 10.82
N GLY A 54 11.92 6.71 9.55
CA GLY A 54 11.76 8.12 9.18
C GLY A 54 10.30 8.55 9.26
N VAL A 55 10.00 9.67 9.94
CA VAL A 55 8.64 10.25 10.04
C VAL A 55 7.99 10.51 8.67
N ILE A 56 8.78 10.58 7.61
CA ILE A 56 8.31 10.88 6.24
C ILE A 56 7.84 9.62 5.47
N SER A 57 8.24 8.42 5.88
CA SER A 57 7.98 7.18 5.15
C SER A 57 6.47 6.89 4.95
N PRO A 58 5.59 7.09 5.96
CA PRO A 58 4.14 6.96 5.76
C PRO A 58 3.56 7.95 4.76
N LEU A 59 4.11 9.17 4.69
CA LEU A 59 3.67 10.20 3.75
C LEU A 59 4.06 9.82 2.31
N LEU A 60 5.31 9.40 2.10
CA LEU A 60 5.80 8.99 0.77
C LEU A 60 5.04 7.77 0.23
N ALA A 61 4.70 6.81 1.09
CA ALA A 61 3.89 5.68 0.68
C ALA A 61 2.47 6.09 0.27
N ASN A 62 1.86 7.05 0.97
CA ASN A 62 0.56 7.58 0.56
C ASN A 62 0.64 8.38 -0.74
N LEU A 63 1.74 9.11 -0.98
CA LEU A 63 1.98 9.78 -2.26
C LEU A 63 2.01 8.78 -3.41
N ILE A 64 2.72 7.67 -3.25
CA ILE A 64 2.78 6.61 -4.27
C ILE A 64 1.46 5.84 -4.37
N GLY A 65 0.81 5.55 -3.24
CA GLY A 65 -0.51 4.91 -3.20
C GLY A 65 -1.57 5.70 -3.96
N ASN A 66 -1.46 7.03 -4.00
CA ASN A 66 -2.34 7.91 -4.78
C ASN A 66 -2.32 7.62 -6.29
N ILE A 67 -1.25 7.00 -6.81
CA ILE A 67 -1.20 6.56 -8.22
C ILE A 67 -2.26 5.48 -8.44
N ILE A 68 -2.36 4.50 -7.54
CA ILE A 68 -3.38 3.44 -7.62
C ILE A 68 -4.77 4.05 -7.47
N ASP A 69 -4.96 4.96 -6.51
CA ASP A 69 -6.24 5.60 -6.25
C ASP A 69 -6.77 6.30 -7.51
N LYS A 70 -5.93 7.10 -8.18
CA LYS A 70 -6.28 7.80 -9.42
C LYS A 70 -6.62 6.86 -10.58
N GLU A 71 -5.88 5.77 -10.75
CA GLU A 71 -6.16 4.82 -11.83
C GLU A 71 -7.47 4.05 -11.57
N LEU A 72 -7.74 3.68 -10.33
CA LEU A 72 -9.02 3.07 -9.93
C LEU A 72 -10.20 4.02 -10.11
N GLU A 73 -10.05 5.30 -9.77
CA GLU A 73 -11.06 6.33 -9.99
C GLU A 73 -11.36 6.52 -11.49
N LYS A 74 -10.33 6.62 -12.32
CA LYS A 74 -10.47 6.73 -13.78
C LYS A 74 -11.21 5.53 -14.39
N ALA A 75 -10.93 4.33 -13.89
CA ALA A 75 -11.61 3.10 -14.32
C ALA A 75 -13.02 2.95 -13.73
N GLY A 76 -13.45 3.84 -12.83
CA GLY A 76 -14.79 3.83 -12.25
C GLY A 76 -15.00 2.79 -11.14
N TYR A 77 -13.92 2.22 -10.59
CA TYR A 77 -14.01 1.28 -9.49
C TYR A 77 -14.35 1.97 -8.17
N LYS A 78 -15.08 1.27 -7.28
CA LYS A 78 -15.25 1.69 -5.89
C LYS A 78 -14.19 1.01 -5.04
N PHE A 79 -13.48 1.76 -4.21
CA PHE A 79 -12.43 1.20 -3.37
C PHE A 79 -12.32 1.95 -2.04
N VAL A 80 -11.66 1.30 -1.09
CA VAL A 80 -11.24 1.89 0.19
C VAL A 80 -9.78 1.49 0.40
N ARG A 81 -8.92 2.45 0.73
CA ARG A 81 -7.51 2.22 1.04
C ARG A 81 -7.17 2.80 2.41
N TYR A 82 -6.35 2.09 3.15
CA TYR A 82 -5.72 2.54 4.36
C TYR A 82 -4.26 2.09 4.32
N ALA A 83 -3.34 3.04 4.19
CA ALA A 83 -1.93 2.75 3.99
C ALA A 83 -1.73 1.79 2.79
N ASP A 84 -1.14 0.62 3.03
CA ASP A 84 -0.91 -0.45 2.05
C ASP A 84 -2.06 -1.46 1.91
N ASP A 85 -3.01 -1.47 2.85
CA ASP A 85 -4.20 -2.33 2.80
C ASP A 85 -5.33 -1.63 2.02
N PHE A 86 -5.88 -2.29 1.00
CA PHE A 86 -7.01 -1.76 0.25
C PHE A 86 -8.00 -2.84 -0.18
N VAL A 87 -9.24 -2.41 -0.42
CA VAL A 87 -10.33 -3.23 -0.94
C VAL A 87 -10.87 -2.56 -2.19
N VAL A 88 -10.92 -3.30 -3.29
CA VAL A 88 -11.58 -2.89 -4.54
C VAL A 88 -12.88 -3.66 -4.68
N MET A 89 -13.96 -2.97 -5.03
CA MET A 89 -15.30 -3.50 -5.14
C MET A 89 -15.82 -3.40 -6.57
N THR A 90 -16.42 -4.48 -7.04
CA THR A 90 -17.10 -4.59 -8.32
C THR A 90 -18.61 -4.74 -8.10
N LYS A 91 -19.42 -4.50 -9.14
CA LYS A 91 -20.88 -4.67 -9.04
C LYS A 91 -21.25 -6.14 -9.08
N THR A 92 -20.55 -6.89 -9.92
CA THR A 92 -20.81 -8.31 -10.18
C THR A 92 -19.60 -9.18 -9.86
N LYS A 93 -19.84 -10.47 -9.65
CA LYS A 93 -18.76 -11.45 -9.42
C LYS A 93 -17.87 -11.61 -10.66
N ASP A 94 -18.45 -11.48 -11.85
CA ASP A 94 -17.76 -11.74 -13.12
C ASP A 94 -16.77 -10.63 -13.48
N GLU A 95 -16.94 -9.43 -12.90
CA GLU A 95 -15.99 -8.32 -12.98
C GLU A 95 -14.76 -8.50 -12.06
N LEU A 96 -14.81 -9.36 -11.05
CA LEU A 96 -13.74 -9.50 -10.06
C LEU A 96 -12.38 -9.88 -10.68
N PRO A 97 -12.29 -10.86 -11.61
CA PRO A 97 -11.02 -11.20 -12.25
C PRO A 97 -10.45 -10.04 -13.06
N ALA A 98 -11.31 -9.29 -13.77
CA ALA A 98 -10.90 -8.13 -14.56
C ALA A 98 -10.35 -7.01 -13.66
N ALA A 99 -11.03 -6.71 -12.56
CA ALA A 99 -10.56 -5.73 -11.57
C ALA A 99 -9.22 -6.14 -10.95
N LEU A 100 -9.04 -7.43 -10.64
CA LEU A 100 -7.77 -7.94 -10.12
C LEU A 100 -6.64 -7.81 -11.15
N SER A 101 -6.88 -8.18 -12.40
CA SER A 101 -5.90 -8.01 -13.49
C SER A 101 -5.51 -6.54 -13.65
N TYR A 102 -6.49 -5.64 -13.66
CA TYR A 102 -6.25 -4.20 -13.77
C TYR A 102 -5.38 -3.66 -12.63
N VAL A 103 -5.66 -4.05 -11.38
CA VAL A 103 -4.82 -3.69 -10.23
C VAL A 103 -3.40 -4.25 -10.37
N LYS A 104 -3.25 -5.50 -10.82
CA LYS A 104 -1.93 -6.10 -11.05
C LYS A 104 -1.14 -5.32 -12.12
N GLU A 105 -1.80 -4.90 -13.20
CA GLU A 105 -1.19 -4.10 -14.27
C GLU A 105 -0.74 -2.73 -13.79
N ILE A 106 -1.53 -2.03 -12.96
CA ILE A 106 -1.13 -0.76 -12.36
C ILE A 106 0.11 -0.96 -11.47
N ILE A 107 0.07 -1.95 -10.57
CA ILE A 107 1.17 -2.18 -9.62
C ILE A 107 2.46 -2.57 -10.35
N ALA A 108 2.37 -3.44 -11.36
CA ALA A 108 3.53 -3.84 -12.14
C ALA A 108 4.03 -2.72 -13.06
N GLY A 109 3.13 -2.09 -13.81
CA GLY A 109 3.49 -1.13 -14.86
C GLY A 109 3.81 0.28 -14.34
N LYS A 110 3.06 0.79 -13.36
CA LYS A 110 3.24 2.14 -12.82
C LYS A 110 4.17 2.16 -11.61
N LEU A 111 4.04 1.17 -10.72
CA LEU A 111 4.80 1.15 -9.47
C LEU A 111 6.08 0.32 -9.57
N GLY A 112 6.22 -0.56 -10.58
CA GLY A 112 7.36 -1.46 -10.71
C GLY A 112 7.43 -2.50 -9.60
N MET A 113 6.28 -2.82 -8.99
CA MET A 113 6.16 -3.71 -7.84
C MET A 113 5.36 -4.97 -8.20
N LYS A 114 5.39 -5.98 -7.34
CA LYS A 114 4.56 -7.19 -7.48
C LYS A 114 3.55 -7.26 -6.35
N LEU A 115 2.28 -7.47 -6.69
CA LEU A 115 1.23 -7.72 -5.70
C LEU A 115 1.50 -9.08 -5.01
N SER A 116 1.33 -9.12 -3.69
CA SER A 116 1.42 -10.37 -2.94
C SER A 116 0.19 -11.23 -3.20
N GLU A 117 0.37 -12.34 -3.91
CA GLU A 117 -0.74 -13.24 -4.25
C GLU A 117 -1.36 -13.89 -3.01
N ASP A 118 -0.53 -14.21 -2.00
CA ASP A 118 -0.97 -14.83 -0.75
C ASP A 118 -1.89 -13.94 0.09
N LYS A 119 -1.73 -12.61 -0.02
CA LYS A 119 -2.60 -11.64 0.68
C LYS A 119 -3.85 -11.28 -0.12
N THR A 120 -3.86 -11.58 -1.42
CA THR A 120 -4.92 -11.14 -2.32
C THR A 120 -6.08 -12.14 -2.30
N LYS A 121 -7.27 -11.67 -1.95
CA LYS A 121 -8.45 -12.54 -1.81
C LYS A 121 -9.64 -12.01 -2.58
N LEU A 122 -10.12 -12.81 -3.55
CA LEU A 122 -11.42 -12.60 -4.18
C LEU A 122 -12.54 -13.12 -3.28
N THR A 123 -13.46 -12.25 -2.89
CA THR A 123 -14.52 -12.58 -1.92
C THR A 123 -15.75 -11.70 -2.14
N ASN A 124 -16.78 -11.91 -1.33
CA ASN A 124 -17.99 -11.09 -1.30
C ASN A 124 -18.48 -10.98 0.14
N PHE A 125 -19.47 -10.12 0.38
CA PHE A 125 -20.03 -9.94 1.72
C PHE A 125 -20.63 -11.23 2.31
N LYS A 126 -21.14 -12.17 1.50
CA LYS A 126 -21.70 -13.45 2.04
C LYS A 126 -20.61 -14.36 2.63
N ARG A 127 -19.49 -14.52 1.91
CA ARG A 127 -18.31 -15.28 2.38
C ARG A 127 -17.55 -14.53 3.47
N GLY A 128 -17.59 -13.21 3.38
CA GLY A 128 -16.97 -12.29 4.29
C GLY A 128 -15.49 -12.05 4.02
N PHE A 129 -14.98 -10.97 4.60
CA PHE A 129 -13.59 -10.57 4.51
C PHE A 129 -13.16 -9.78 5.74
N ARG A 130 -11.86 -9.73 5.95
CA ARG A 130 -11.24 -8.96 7.02
C ARG A 130 -10.58 -7.73 6.43
N PHE A 131 -10.80 -6.58 7.06
CA PHE A 131 -10.14 -5.34 6.69
C PHE A 131 -9.86 -4.53 7.97
N LEU A 132 -8.60 -4.13 8.17
CA LEU A 132 -8.15 -3.35 9.33
C LEU A 132 -8.57 -3.93 10.69
N GLY A 133 -8.52 -5.26 10.82
CA GLY A 133 -8.89 -5.95 12.06
C GLY A 133 -10.40 -6.07 12.31
N TYR A 134 -11.25 -5.64 11.37
CA TYR A 134 -12.70 -5.87 11.39
C TYR A 134 -13.08 -6.99 10.42
N ASP A 135 -14.01 -7.86 10.85
CA ASP A 135 -14.61 -8.88 10.01
C ASP A 135 -15.97 -8.38 9.47
N PHE A 136 -16.14 -8.45 8.15
CA PHE A 136 -17.36 -8.09 7.43
C PHE A 136 -17.99 -9.36 6.87
N LYS A 137 -19.19 -9.75 7.30
CA LYS A 137 -19.88 -10.97 6.80
C LYS A 137 -21.41 -10.82 6.86
N GLY A 138 -22.07 -10.82 5.71
CA GLY A 138 -23.51 -10.58 5.61
C GLY A 138 -23.86 -9.21 6.17
N LYS A 139 -24.69 -9.18 7.23
CA LYS A 139 -25.01 -7.95 7.98
C LYS A 139 -24.06 -7.70 9.18
N TYR A 140 -23.17 -8.64 9.48
CA TYR A 140 -22.25 -8.53 10.59
C TYR A 140 -21.05 -7.64 10.25
N LYS A 141 -20.73 -6.73 11.16
CA LYS A 141 -19.51 -5.94 11.20
C LYS A 141 -19.02 -5.92 12.66
N GLY A 142 -17.83 -6.42 12.91
CA GLY A 142 -17.27 -6.47 14.27
C GLY A 142 -15.77 -6.71 14.31
N ILE A 143 -15.17 -6.55 15.49
CA ILE A 143 -13.74 -6.77 15.71
C ILE A 143 -13.41 -8.23 15.45
N SER A 144 -12.36 -8.48 14.67
CA SER A 144 -11.95 -9.85 14.37
C SER A 144 -11.46 -10.58 15.63
N THR A 145 -11.76 -11.88 15.71
CA THR A 145 -11.32 -12.73 16.83
C THR A 145 -9.79 -12.73 16.97
N LYS A 146 -9.05 -12.58 15.86
CA LYS A 146 -7.60 -12.43 15.86
C LYS A 146 -7.15 -11.14 16.57
N SER A 147 -7.81 -10.01 16.30
CA SER A 147 -7.51 -8.73 16.97
C SER A 147 -7.85 -8.79 18.46
N LEU A 148 -8.99 -9.41 18.81
CA LEU A 148 -9.40 -9.65 20.21
C LEU A 148 -8.40 -10.52 20.96
N ASN A 149 -7.92 -11.61 20.35
CA ASN A 149 -6.94 -12.49 20.97
C ASN A 149 -5.58 -11.80 21.17
N LYS A 150 -5.15 -10.96 20.22
CA LYS A 150 -3.93 -10.16 20.35
C LYS A 150 -4.04 -9.12 21.47
N LEU A 151 -5.22 -8.54 21.67
CA LEU A 151 -5.48 -7.62 22.78
C LEU A 151 -5.45 -8.33 24.14
N LYS A 152 -6.07 -9.52 24.22
CA LYS A 152 -6.08 -10.34 25.45
C LYS A 152 -4.73 -10.94 25.82
N SER A 153 -3.81 -11.10 24.86
CA SER A 153 -2.44 -11.54 25.13
C SER A 153 -1.51 -10.42 25.58
N LEU A 154 -1.98 -9.17 25.61
CA LEU A 154 -1.25 -7.98 26.07
C LEU A 154 -1.70 -7.54 27.49
N SER A 155 -2.66 -8.25 28.09
CA SER A 155 -3.15 -8.10 29.46
C SER A 155 -2.77 -9.31 30.29
#